data_AF-A0A820KKN8-F1
#
_entry.id   AF-A0A820KKN8-F1
#
_cell.length_a   1.000
_cell.length_b   1.000
_cell.length_c   1.000
_cell.angle_alpha   90.00
_cell.angle_beta   90.00
_cell.angle_gamma   90.00
#
_symmetry.space_group_name_H-M   'P 1'
#
loop_
_entity.id
_entity.type
_entity.pdbx_description
1 polymer ?
#
loop_
_entity_poly.entity_id
_entity_poly.type
_entity_poly.pdbx_seq_one_letter_code
_entity_poly.pdbx_strand_id
1 'polypeptide(L)' 'ATSDIEQLIGIWEYVDGARFDDCKKEISVGFALRQSAKFIKPKLSNCQNGD' A
#
# COMPACT_ATOMS: atom_id res chain seq x y z
N ALA A 1 24.15 4.84 -13.26
CA ALA A 1 22.84 5.47 -13.02
C ALA A 1 22.10 4.55 -12.07
N THR A 2 21.64 5.05 -10.93
CA THR A 2 20.79 4.29 -10.00
C THR A 2 19.47 4.01 -10.71
N SER A 3 19.05 2.75 -10.76
CA SER A 3 17.78 2.41 -11.42
C SER A 3 16.60 3.04 -10.65
N ASP A 4 15.50 3.35 -11.33
CA ASP A 4 14.32 3.90 -10.67
C ASP A 4 13.76 2.97 -9.57
N ILE A 5 14.09 1.68 -9.62
CA ILE A 5 13.68 0.67 -8.63
C ILE A 5 14.52 0.77 -7.36
N GLU A 6 15.83 1.00 -7.46
CA GLU A 6 16.71 1.16 -6.29
C GLU A 6 16.28 2.34 -5.41
N GLN A 7 15.70 3.39 -6.02
CA GLN A 7 15.16 4.54 -5.29
C GLN A 7 13.92 4.22 -4.44
N LEU A 8 13.26 3.09 -4.70
CA LEU A 8 12.06 2.66 -3.98
C LEU A 8 12.37 1.75 -2.78
N ILE A 9 13.63 1.31 -2.62
CA ILE A 9 14.06 0.46 -1.50
C ILE A 9 14.03 1.26 -0.20
N GLY A 10 13.39 0.69 0.83
CA GLY A 10 13.26 1.33 2.14
C GLY A 10 11.92 1.08 2.81
N ILE A 11 11.67 1.82 3.88
CA ILE A 11 10.41 1.76 4.65
C ILE A 11 9.64 3.05 4.42
N TRP A 12 8.42 2.91 3.93
CA TRP A 12 7.53 4.02 3.59
C TRP A 12 6.35 4.06 4.55
N GLU A 13 5.98 5.26 5.00
CA GLU A 13 4.80 5.48 5.82
C GLU A 13 3.64 5.97 4.96
N TYR A 14 2.45 5.40 5.21
CA TYR A 14 1.24 5.88 4.56
C TYR A 14 0.87 7.29 5.04
N VAL A 15 0.81 8.25 4.11
CA VAL A 15 0.43 9.64 4.38
C VAL A 15 -1.04 9.87 4.05
N ASP A 16 -1.45 9.54 2.82
CA ASP A 16 -2.81 9.74 2.32
C ASP A 16 -3.12 8.81 1.13
N GLY A 17 -4.41 8.72 0.77
CA GLY A 17 -4.90 7.87 -0.31
C GLY A 17 -6.37 8.10 -0.60
N ALA A 18 -6.70 8.24 -1.89
CA ALA A 18 -8.06 8.46 -2.36
C ALA A 18 -8.71 7.16 -2.86
N ARG A 19 -10.03 7.02 -2.64
CA ARG A 19 -10.88 5.97 -3.26
C ARG A 19 -10.50 4.52 -2.94
N PHE A 20 -9.70 4.28 -1.89
CA PHE A 20 -9.30 2.92 -1.50
C PHE A 20 -10.50 2.03 -1.09
N ASP A 21 -11.54 2.62 -0.49
CA ASP A 21 -12.78 1.88 -0.17
C ASP A 21 -13.53 1.40 -1.42
N ASP A 22 -13.51 2.20 -2.49
CA ASP A 22 -14.18 1.88 -3.76
C ASP A 22 -13.44 0.78 -4.52
N CYS A 23 -12.10 0.86 -4.56
CA CYS A 23 -11.26 -0.24 -5.07
C CYS A 23 -11.59 -1.56 -4.34
N LYS A 24 -11.65 -1.54 -3.00
CA LYS A 24 -12.02 -2.73 -2.22
C LYS A 24 -13.44 -3.23 -2.50
N LYS A 25 -14.41 -2.35 -2.81
CA LYS A 25 -15.75 -2.76 -3.24
C LYS A 25 -15.71 -3.45 -4.60
N GLU A 26 -14.97 -2.90 -5.54
CA GLU A 26 -14.82 -3.42 -6.90
C GLU A 26 -14.24 -4.85 -6.89
N ILE A 27 -13.27 -5.12 -6.02
CA ILE A 27 -12.73 -6.47 -5.78
C ILE A 27 -13.52 -7.29 -4.75
N SER A 28 -14.76 -6.91 -4.43
CA SER A 28 -15.70 -7.64 -3.55
C SER A 28 -15.24 -7.93 -2.12
N VAL A 29 -14.32 -7.13 -1.56
CA VAL A 29 -13.89 -7.26 -0.15
C VAL A 29 -15.08 -6.99 0.78
N GLY A 30 -15.35 -7.87 1.75
CA GLY A 30 -16.50 -7.75 2.65
C GLY A 30 -16.54 -6.44 3.48
N PHE A 31 -17.75 -5.97 3.81
CA PHE A 31 -17.99 -4.67 4.44
C PHE A 31 -17.20 -4.44 5.73
N ALA A 32 -17.18 -5.44 6.64
CA ALA A 32 -16.47 -5.34 7.91
C ALA A 32 -14.96 -5.11 7.72
N LEU A 33 -14.34 -5.84 6.79
CA LEU A 33 -12.92 -5.70 6.47
C LEU A 33 -12.61 -4.36 5.78
N ARG A 34 -13.53 -3.87 4.94
CA ARG A 34 -13.37 -2.54 4.33
C ARG A 34 -13.39 -1.43 5.38
N GLN A 35 -14.29 -1.50 6.37
CA GLN A 35 -14.37 -0.51 7.45
C GLN A 35 -13.14 -0.57 8.37
N SER A 36 -12.72 -1.76 8.79
CA SER A 36 -11.53 -1.87 9.66
C SER A 36 -10.28 -1.33 9.00
N ALA A 37 -10.09 -1.57 7.70
CA ALA A 37 -8.95 -1.07 6.94
C ALA A 37 -8.89 0.47 6.82
N LYS A 38 -9.98 1.22 7.09
CA LYS A 38 -9.94 2.70 7.10
C LYS A 38 -9.16 3.27 8.28
N PHE A 39 -8.99 2.49 9.35
CA PHE A 39 -8.32 2.94 10.58
C PHE A 39 -6.84 2.55 10.62
N ILE A 40 -6.36 1.80 9.61
CA ILE A 40 -5.00 1.30 9.55
C ILE A 40 -4.13 2.32 8.80
N LYS A 41 -2.95 2.62 9.35
CA LYS A 41 -1.88 3.36 8.67
C LYS A 41 -0.70 2.41 8.42
N PRO A 42 -0.68 1.69 7.29
CA PRO A 42 0.35 0.69 7.04
C PRO A 42 1.73 1.32 6.80
N LYS A 43 2.77 0.53 7.08
CA LYS A 43 4.13 0.79 6.60
C LYS A 43 4.42 -0.19 5.47
N LEU A 44 5.02 0.30 4.38
CA LEU A 44 5.44 -0.51 3.25
C LEU A 44 6.95 -0.72 3.31
N SER A 45 7.41 -1.96 3.39
CA SER A 45 8.83 -2.30 3.36
C SER A 45 9.18 -2.86 1.98
N ASN A 46 9.96 -2.11 1.21
CA ASN A 46 10.45 -2.51 -0.10
C ASN A 46 11.92 -2.92 0.02
N CYS A 47 12.22 -4.15 -0.39
CA CYS A 47 13.56 -4.70 -0.40
C CYS A 47 13.79 -5.38 -1.76
N GLN A 48 14.98 -5.25 -2.32
CA GLN A 48 15.40 -5.97 -3.52
C GLN A 48 16.45 -7.01 -3.14
N ASN A 49 16.30 -8.25 -3.61
CA ASN A 49 17.26 -9.31 -3.40
C ASN A 49 17.47 -10.07 -4.72
N GLY A 50 18.51 -9.70 -5.46
CA GLY A 50 18.70 -10.11 -6.87
C GLY A 50 18.05 -9.12 -7.84
N ASP A 51 17.73 -9.58 -9.05
CA ASP A 51 17.11 -8.76 -10.10
C ASP A 51 15.59 -8.67 -9.94
#